data_AF-A0A3D5WFK3-F1
#
_entry.id   AF-A0A3D5WFK3-F1
#
_cell.length_a   1.000
_cell.length_b   1.000
_cell.length_c   1.000
_cell.angle_alpha   90.00
_cell.angle_beta   90.00
_cell.angle_gamma   90.00
#
_symmetry.space_group_name_H-M   'P 1'
#
loop_
_entity.id
_entity.type
_entity.pdbx_description
1 polymer ?
#
loop_
_entity_poly.entity_id
_entity_poly.type
_entity_poly.pdbx_seq_one_letter_code
_entity_poly.pdbx_strand_id
1 'polypeptide(L)'
;MRSVTIRDRETNEILIKVLHRTNGQIESLTHIKMSGQLKIQIRDDQNCLTTYYPEIKQKAGKNRTRIKIDEADEVFSQYIRYRDKKCVRCGSPVQFNGVKPVSHQASHYFGRSKESVRFDPENVDTLCFGCHRIWGSDDKEGYRQFKIKQLGLAGFDQLQVRSNRYKKKDRKMALIIAKELLSE
;
A
#
# COMPACT_ATOMS: atom_id res chain seq x y z
N MET A 1 21.55 11.64 -22.38
CA MET A 1 21.93 11.09 -21.05
C MET A 1 20.65 10.72 -20.30
N ARG A 2 20.45 9.46 -19.89
CA ARG A 2 19.32 9.07 -19.02
C ARG A 2 19.90 8.65 -17.67
N SER A 3 19.56 9.36 -16.61
CA SER A 3 19.85 8.96 -15.24
C SER A 3 18.64 8.27 -14.65
N VAL A 4 18.87 7.16 -13.95
CA VAL A 4 17.85 6.45 -13.17
C VAL A 4 18.27 6.53 -11.72
N THR A 5 17.41 7.12 -10.91
CA THR A 5 17.62 7.20 -9.47
C THR A 5 17.06 5.95 -8.82
N ILE A 6 17.91 5.19 -8.14
CA ILE A 6 17.58 3.93 -7.46
C ILE A 6 17.84 4.13 -5.96
N ARG A 7 17.05 3.48 -5.12
CA ARG A 7 17.21 3.54 -3.66
C ARG A 7 17.78 2.23 -3.16
N ASP A 8 18.85 2.29 -2.38
CA ASP A 8 19.38 1.13 -1.67
C ASP A 8 18.38 0.72 -0.57
N ARG A 9 18.07 -0.57 -0.49
CA ARG A 9 17.02 -1.08 0.42
C ARG A 9 17.53 -1.34 1.84
N GLU A 10 18.84 -1.48 2.03
CA GLU A 10 19.45 -1.74 3.33
C GLU A 10 19.88 -0.44 4.02
N THR A 11 20.48 0.49 3.26
CA THR A 11 20.95 1.77 3.81
C THR A 11 19.96 2.92 3.62
N ASN A 12 18.91 2.71 2.81
CA ASN A 12 17.91 3.71 2.42
C ASN A 12 18.48 4.91 1.63
N GLU A 13 19.72 4.77 1.14
CA GLU A 13 20.48 5.78 0.40
C GLU A 13 19.98 5.92 -1.05
N ILE A 14 20.16 7.11 -1.63
CA ILE A 14 19.81 7.41 -3.02
C ILE A 14 21.05 7.22 -3.89
N LEU A 15 20.98 6.26 -4.81
CA LEU A 15 22.02 5.96 -5.80
C LEU A 15 21.55 6.47 -7.17
N ILE A 16 22.29 7.40 -7.77
CA ILE A 16 22.02 7.84 -9.15
C ILE A 16 22.82 6.95 -10.09
N LYS A 17 22.14 6.08 -10.84
CA LYS A 17 22.75 5.37 -11.97
C LYS A 17 22.71 6.26 -13.19
N VAL A 18 23.87 6.77 -13.60
CA VAL A 18 24.02 7.48 -14.88
C VAL A 18 24.40 6.44 -15.92
N LEU A 19 23.49 6.16 -16.86
CA LEU A 19 23.79 5.25 -17.97
C LEU A 19 24.39 6.08 -19.11
N HIS A 20 25.72 5.99 -19.26
CA HIS A 20 26.37 6.37 -20.51
C HIS A 20 26.11 5.27 -21.54
N ARG A 21 25.54 5.64 -22.69
CA ARG A 21 25.38 4.75 -23.84
C ARG A 21 26.16 5.33 -25.00
N THR A 22 27.21 4.62 -25.38
CA THR A 22 27.97 4.78 -26.61
C THR A 22 27.82 3.45 -27.34
N ASN A 23 27.20 3.46 -28.53
CA ASN A 23 26.99 2.28 -29.37
C ASN A 23 26.31 1.06 -28.70
N GLY A 24 25.40 1.28 -27.75
CA GLY A 24 24.52 0.23 -27.23
C GLY A 24 25.13 -0.68 -26.15
N GLN A 25 26.37 -0.47 -25.72
CA GLN A 25 26.95 -1.13 -24.53
C GLN A 25 27.09 -0.14 -23.35
N ILE A 26 26.97 -0.64 -22.12
CA ILE A 26 27.06 0.14 -20.87
C ILE A 26 28.52 0.14 -20.41
N GLU A 27 29.18 1.29 -20.39
CA GLU A 27 30.65 1.35 -20.22
C GLU A 27 31.16 1.78 -18.83
N SER A 28 30.34 2.35 -17.93
CA SER A 28 30.84 2.62 -16.57
C SER A 28 29.76 2.79 -15.51
N LEU A 29 30.14 2.47 -14.27
CA LEU A 29 29.30 2.47 -13.07
C LEU A 29 30.05 3.25 -11.98
N THR A 30 29.63 4.49 -11.72
CA THR A 30 30.22 5.32 -10.66
C THR A 30 29.29 5.39 -9.46
N HIS A 31 29.80 4.98 -8.30
CA HIS A 31 29.13 5.09 -7.01
C HIS A 31 29.44 6.45 -6.39
N ILE A 32 28.44 7.28 -6.13
CA ILE A 32 28.63 8.59 -5.49
C ILE A 32 27.85 8.60 -4.18
N LYS A 33 28.55 8.70 -3.05
CA LYS A 33 27.95 8.93 -1.72
C LYS A 33 27.38 10.34 -1.67
N MET A 34 26.12 10.50 -1.24
CA MET A 34 25.48 11.81 -1.12
C MET A 34 25.40 12.28 0.33
N SER A 35 26.42 12.99 0.80
CA SER A 35 26.28 13.97 1.88
C SER A 35 27.12 15.22 1.56
N GLY A 36 26.44 16.36 1.31
CA GLY A 36 27.07 17.66 1.02
C GLY A 36 26.89 18.19 -0.41
N GLN A 37 27.30 19.46 -0.62
CA GLN A 37 27.27 20.18 -1.91
C GLN A 37 28.07 19.43 -2.98
N LEU A 38 27.45 19.21 -4.15
CA LEU A 38 28.08 18.55 -5.28
C LEU A 38 28.81 19.58 -6.16
N LYS A 39 30.12 19.44 -6.35
CA LYS A 39 30.84 19.98 -7.53
C LYS A 39 31.23 18.79 -8.40
N ILE A 40 30.54 18.61 -9.52
CA ILE A 40 31.01 17.69 -10.58
C ILE A 40 31.82 18.52 -11.56
N GLN A 41 33.10 18.21 -11.73
CA GLN A 41 33.88 18.69 -12.87
C GLN A 41 33.76 17.66 -13.98
N ILE A 42 33.04 18.00 -15.05
CA ILE A 42 33.09 17.23 -16.30
C ILE A 42 34.18 17.91 -17.15
N ARG A 43 35.29 17.21 -17.41
CA ARG A 43 36.25 17.62 -18.44
C ARG A 43 35.69 17.19 -19.79
N ASP A 44 35.03 18.11 -20.45
CA ASP A 44 34.99 18.13 -21.91
C ASP A 44 35.63 19.44 -22.36
N ASP A 45 36.54 19.31 -23.30
CA ASP A 45 37.42 20.38 -23.72
C ASP A 45 36.61 21.58 -24.27
N GLN A 46 36.85 22.74 -23.67
CA GLN A 46 36.55 24.11 -24.15
C GLN A 46 35.23 24.82 -23.83
N ASN A 47 34.35 24.35 -22.93
CA ASN A 47 33.43 25.30 -22.29
C ASN A 47 32.85 24.82 -20.95
N CYS A 48 33.36 25.39 -19.86
CA CYS A 48 32.94 25.06 -18.50
C CYS A 48 31.60 25.75 -18.17
N LEU A 49 30.49 25.08 -18.48
CA LEU A 49 29.16 25.47 -18.01
C LEU A 49 28.92 24.89 -16.61
N THR A 50 29.07 25.74 -15.59
CA THR A 50 28.74 25.41 -14.20
C THR A 50 27.23 25.45 -13.99
N THR A 51 26.53 24.32 -14.18
CA THR A 51 25.11 24.23 -13.81
C THR A 51 24.95 24.05 -12.30
N TYR A 52 24.34 25.05 -11.65
CA TYR A 52 23.99 25.05 -10.24
C TYR A 52 22.69 24.24 -10.00
N TYR A 53 22.78 23.15 -9.24
CA TYR A 53 21.60 22.43 -8.74
C TYR A 53 21.27 22.91 -7.32
N PRO A 54 20.06 23.44 -7.06
CA PRO A 54 19.66 23.87 -5.73
C PRO A 54 19.54 22.67 -4.77
N GLU A 55 19.90 22.89 -3.51
CA GLU A 55 19.80 21.89 -2.44
C GLU A 55 18.37 21.38 -2.28
N ILE A 56 18.15 20.08 -2.50
CA ILE A 56 16.86 19.42 -2.24
C ILE A 56 16.74 19.26 -0.72
N LYS A 57 16.10 20.21 -0.04
CA LYS A 57 15.78 20.11 1.39
C LYS A 57 14.86 18.90 1.62
N GLN A 58 15.39 17.84 2.22
CA GLN A 58 14.61 16.68 2.65
C GLN A 58 13.55 17.17 3.65
N LYS A 59 12.28 17.20 3.24
CA LYS A 59 11.19 17.49 4.17
C LYS A 59 11.07 16.32 5.15
N ALA A 60 11.14 16.59 6.44
CA ALA A 60 10.89 15.61 7.48
C ALA A 60 9.54 14.90 7.21
N GLY A 61 9.57 13.57 7.12
CA GLY A 61 8.38 12.77 6.85
C GLY A 61 7.35 12.98 7.96
N LYS A 62 6.11 13.30 7.58
CA LYS A 62 5.01 13.49 8.53
C LYS A 62 4.78 12.20 9.33
N ASN A 63 4.87 12.25 10.66
CA ASN A 63 4.54 11.12 11.53
C ASN A 63 3.09 10.69 11.30
N ARG A 64 2.88 9.49 10.75
CA ARG A 64 1.53 8.96 10.52
C ARG A 64 0.98 8.46 11.85
N THR A 65 0.02 9.18 12.42
CA THR A 65 -0.72 8.73 13.60
C THR A 65 -1.40 7.40 13.32
N ARG A 66 -1.25 6.43 14.23
CA ARG A 66 -1.92 5.12 14.16
C ARG A 66 -3.44 5.32 14.13
N ILE A 67 -4.10 4.77 13.11
CA ILE A 67 -5.55 4.79 13.01
C ILE A 67 -6.12 3.91 14.14
N LYS A 68 -6.94 4.50 15.02
CA LYS A 68 -7.64 3.78 16.08
C LYS A 68 -8.77 2.94 15.48
N ILE A 69 -8.96 1.76 16.06
CA ILE A 69 -10.10 0.87 15.83
C ILE A 69 -11.25 1.41 16.69
N ASP A 70 -12.44 1.51 16.12
CA ASP A 70 -13.65 1.91 16.82
C ASP A 70 -14.76 0.85 16.72
N GLU A 71 -15.87 1.07 17.41
CA GLU A 71 -16.99 0.11 17.49
C GLU A 71 -17.52 -0.30 16.10
N ALA A 72 -17.55 0.63 15.14
CA ALA A 72 -17.98 0.31 13.78
C ALA A 72 -17.02 -0.67 13.10
N ASP A 73 -15.70 -0.55 13.34
CA ASP A 73 -14.74 -1.55 12.85
C ASP A 73 -14.96 -2.93 13.50
N GLU A 74 -15.30 -2.97 14.79
CA GLU A 74 -15.52 -4.22 15.52
C GLU A 74 -16.75 -4.98 15.01
N VAL A 75 -17.88 -4.29 14.83
CA VAL A 75 -19.12 -4.87 14.30
C VAL A 75 -18.92 -5.29 12.84
N PHE A 76 -18.35 -4.41 12.01
CA PHE A 76 -18.08 -4.73 10.61
C PHE A 76 -17.11 -5.91 10.46
N SER A 77 -16.09 -5.98 11.32
CA SER A 77 -15.15 -7.11 11.35
C SER A 77 -15.84 -8.43 11.72
N GLN A 78 -16.86 -8.41 12.60
CA GLN A 78 -17.66 -9.58 12.90
C GLN A 78 -18.48 -10.02 11.69
N TYR A 79 -19.14 -9.08 11.01
CA TYR A 79 -19.88 -9.34 9.78
C TYR A 79 -19.01 -10.03 8.71
N ILE A 80 -17.84 -9.48 8.39
CA ILE A 80 -16.95 -10.06 7.36
C ILE A 80 -16.56 -11.50 7.69
N ARG A 81 -16.23 -11.77 8.96
CA ARG A 81 -15.86 -13.12 9.42
C ARG A 81 -17.03 -14.09 9.46
N TYR A 82 -18.23 -13.59 9.73
CA TYR A 82 -19.47 -14.37 9.69
C TYR A 82 -19.88 -14.70 8.25
N ARG A 83 -19.75 -13.75 7.32
CA ARG A 83 -19.99 -13.93 5.88
C ARG A 83 -19.09 -15.01 5.28
N ASP A 84 -17.79 -14.90 5.49
CA ASP A 84 -16.82 -15.78 4.82
C ASP A 84 -16.64 -17.14 5.51
N LYS A 85 -16.76 -17.18 6.85
CA LYS A 85 -16.59 -18.36 7.73
C LYS A 85 -15.24 -19.09 7.65
N LYS A 86 -14.35 -18.70 6.74
CA LYS A 86 -13.01 -19.26 6.54
C LYS A 86 -12.07 -18.21 5.96
N CYS A 87 -10.77 -18.44 6.09
CA CYS A 87 -9.75 -17.68 5.37
C CYS A 87 -9.96 -17.83 3.86
N VAL A 88 -10.16 -16.73 3.13
CA VAL A 88 -10.37 -16.77 1.68
C VAL A 88 -9.14 -17.23 0.89
N ARG A 89 -7.95 -17.19 1.52
CA ARG A 89 -6.68 -17.61 0.92
C ARG A 89 -6.35 -19.08 1.17
N CYS A 90 -6.30 -19.50 2.45
CA CYS A 90 -5.85 -20.84 2.82
C CYS A 90 -6.99 -21.78 3.26
N GLY A 91 -8.23 -21.30 3.32
CA GLY A 91 -9.39 -22.10 3.66
C GLY A 91 -9.54 -22.48 5.14
N SER A 92 -8.63 -22.06 6.03
CA SER A 92 -8.73 -22.36 7.46
C SER A 92 -10.04 -21.83 8.04
N PRO A 93 -10.81 -22.63 8.80
CA PRO A 93 -12.11 -22.22 9.30
C PRO A 93 -11.99 -21.13 10.38
N VAL A 94 -12.92 -20.19 10.37
CA VAL A 94 -13.09 -19.23 11.47
C VAL A 94 -13.62 -20.01 12.67
N GLN A 95 -13.05 -19.72 13.85
CA GLN A 95 -13.51 -20.26 15.11
C GLN A 95 -14.55 -19.32 15.71
N PHE A 96 -15.60 -19.91 16.28
CA PHE A 96 -16.72 -19.18 16.87
C PHE A 96 -16.87 -19.55 18.35
N ASN A 97 -17.19 -18.56 19.18
CA ASN A 97 -17.68 -18.75 20.53
C ASN A 97 -19.16 -18.34 20.55
N GLY A 98 -20.05 -19.34 20.52
CA GLY A 98 -21.45 -19.13 20.16
C GLY A 98 -21.55 -18.57 18.74
N VAL A 99 -22.20 -17.42 18.58
CA VAL A 99 -22.33 -16.72 17.29
C VAL A 99 -21.16 -15.79 16.96
N LYS A 100 -20.28 -15.53 17.94
CA LYS A 100 -19.22 -14.52 17.79
C LYS A 100 -17.95 -15.11 17.18
N PRO A 101 -17.41 -14.56 16.07
CA PRO A 101 -16.14 -15.00 15.52
C PRO A 101 -14.96 -14.54 16.41
N VAL A 102 -14.18 -15.52 16.89
CA VAL A 102 -13.06 -15.29 17.82
C VAL A 102 -11.68 -15.45 17.19
N SER A 103 -11.61 -15.94 15.95
CA SER A 103 -10.36 -16.03 15.19
C SER A 103 -10.43 -15.26 13.87
N HIS A 104 -9.31 -15.23 13.14
CA HIS A 104 -9.13 -14.52 11.86
C HIS A 104 -9.33 -13.00 11.96
N GLN A 105 -9.03 -12.29 10.87
CA GLN A 105 -9.02 -10.84 10.81
C GLN A 105 -9.75 -10.38 9.55
N ALA A 106 -10.45 -9.24 9.65
CA ALA A 106 -10.97 -8.51 8.51
C ALA A 106 -9.81 -7.73 7.85
N SER A 107 -9.35 -8.23 6.71
CA SER A 107 -8.23 -7.66 5.96
C SER A 107 -8.73 -6.69 4.89
N HIS A 108 -8.39 -5.42 5.06
CA HIS A 108 -8.70 -4.38 4.08
C HIS A 108 -7.73 -4.44 2.89
N TYR A 109 -8.24 -4.58 1.67
CA TYR A 109 -7.43 -4.45 0.46
C TYR A 109 -6.93 -3.01 0.30
N PHE A 110 -7.84 -2.04 0.20
CA PHE A 110 -7.53 -0.62 0.40
C PHE A 110 -7.59 -0.31 1.89
N GLY A 111 -6.44 0.04 2.48
CA GLY A 111 -6.30 0.18 3.93
C GLY A 111 -7.27 1.18 4.57
N ARG A 112 -7.45 1.07 5.90
CA ARG A 112 -8.42 1.83 6.72
C ARG A 112 -8.34 3.36 6.61
N SER A 113 -7.28 3.91 6.01
CA SER A 113 -7.18 5.34 5.68
C SER A 113 -8.10 5.77 4.54
N LYS A 114 -8.50 4.84 3.67
CA LYS A 114 -9.46 5.06 2.58
C LYS A 114 -10.89 4.96 3.12
N GLU A 115 -11.33 6.03 3.75
CA GLU A 115 -12.62 6.11 4.46
C GLU A 115 -13.82 5.71 3.59
N SER A 116 -13.79 6.03 2.29
CA SER A 116 -14.86 5.70 1.34
C SER A 116 -15.14 4.20 1.21
N VAL A 117 -14.13 3.36 1.42
CA VAL A 117 -14.20 1.89 1.27
C VAL A 117 -13.84 1.14 2.55
N ARG A 118 -13.73 1.84 3.70
CA ARG A 118 -13.35 1.22 4.98
C ARG A 118 -14.37 0.18 5.45
N PHE A 119 -15.64 0.43 5.22
CA PHE A 119 -16.78 -0.42 5.59
C PHE A 119 -17.49 -0.97 4.34
N ASP A 120 -16.74 -1.16 3.25
CA ASP A 120 -17.24 -1.73 2.00
C ASP A 120 -16.96 -3.24 1.99
N PRO A 121 -17.99 -4.11 1.98
CA PRO A 121 -17.80 -5.56 2.00
C PRO A 121 -16.92 -6.08 0.85
N GLU A 122 -16.90 -5.42 -0.31
CA GLU A 122 -16.08 -5.82 -1.44
C GLU A 122 -14.61 -5.44 -1.27
N ASN A 123 -14.30 -4.52 -0.35
CA ASN A 123 -12.92 -4.13 -0.02
C ASN A 123 -12.25 -5.06 1.01
N VAL A 124 -13.04 -5.87 1.72
CA VAL A 124 -12.57 -6.53 2.96
C VAL A 124 -12.87 -8.02 2.93
N ASP A 125 -11.87 -8.82 3.26
CA ASP A 125 -11.97 -10.28 3.30
C ASP A 125 -11.47 -10.86 4.62
N THR A 126 -11.98 -12.03 4.96
CA THR A 126 -11.51 -12.82 6.10
C THR A 126 -10.19 -13.50 5.79
N LEU A 127 -9.15 -13.18 6.57
CA LEU A 127 -7.84 -13.83 6.49
C LEU A 127 -7.36 -14.30 7.86
N CYS A 128 -6.68 -15.44 7.90
CA CYS A 128 -5.90 -15.82 9.09
C CYS A 128 -4.70 -14.88 9.24
N PHE A 129 -4.12 -14.80 10.44
CA PHE A 129 -3.00 -13.87 10.71
C PHE A 129 -1.84 -14.02 9.71
N GLY A 130 -1.43 -15.26 9.40
CA GLY A 130 -0.35 -15.52 8.44
C GLY A 130 -0.67 -15.06 7.03
N CYS A 131 -1.88 -15.36 6.53
CA CYS A 131 -2.32 -14.92 5.22
C CYS A 131 -2.52 -13.41 5.14
N HIS A 132 -3.00 -12.79 6.23
CA HIS A 132 -3.15 -11.34 6.30
C HIS A 132 -1.80 -10.64 6.22
N ARG A 133 -0.76 -11.15 6.89
CA ARG A 133 0.60 -10.60 6.74
C ARG A 133 1.07 -10.70 5.29
N ILE A 134 0.96 -11.89 4.69
CA ILE A 134 1.41 -12.12 3.30
C ILE A 134 0.71 -11.16 2.33
N TRP A 135 -0.63 -11.10 2.32
CA TRP A 135 -1.37 -10.24 1.39
C TRP A 135 -1.39 -8.75 1.79
N GLY A 136 -1.03 -8.44 3.05
CA GLY A 136 -0.91 -7.09 3.57
C GLY A 136 0.45 -6.43 3.31
N SER A 137 1.51 -7.23 3.10
CA SER A 137 2.87 -6.74 2.83
C SER A 137 3.55 -7.47 1.69
N ASP A 138 3.83 -8.76 1.88
CA ASP A 138 4.85 -9.49 1.11
C ASP A 138 4.39 -9.83 -0.33
N ASP A 139 3.10 -10.10 -0.50
CA ASP A 139 2.45 -10.50 -1.75
C ASP A 139 1.15 -9.70 -1.97
N LYS A 140 1.30 -8.39 -2.10
CA LYS A 140 0.16 -7.50 -2.38
C LYS A 140 -0.45 -7.75 -3.76
N GLU A 141 0.36 -8.15 -4.73
CA GLU A 141 -0.12 -8.47 -6.08
C GLU A 141 -0.98 -9.74 -6.07
N GLY A 142 -0.62 -10.77 -5.30
CA GLY A 142 -1.47 -11.93 -5.10
C GLY A 142 -2.85 -11.57 -4.54
N TYR A 143 -2.92 -10.60 -3.61
CA TYR A 143 -4.20 -10.09 -3.13
C TYR A 143 -4.98 -9.35 -4.23
N ARG A 144 -4.30 -8.57 -5.08
CA ARG A 144 -4.91 -7.91 -6.23
C ARG A 144 -5.51 -8.92 -7.21
N GLN A 145 -4.76 -9.96 -7.56
CA GLN A 145 -5.24 -11.02 -8.45
C GLN A 145 -6.45 -11.75 -7.87
N PHE A 146 -6.44 -12.04 -6.56
CA PHE A 146 -7.60 -12.56 -5.85
C PHE A 146 -8.81 -11.62 -5.97
N LYS A 147 -8.63 -10.32 -5.75
CA LYS A 147 -9.73 -9.33 -5.85
C LYS A 147 -10.31 -9.23 -7.25
N ILE A 148 -9.48 -9.27 -8.29
CA ILE A 148 -9.94 -9.29 -9.68
C ILE A 148 -10.71 -10.58 -9.97
N LYS A 149 -10.25 -11.73 -9.46
CA LYS A 149 -10.97 -12.99 -9.58
C LYS A 149 -12.31 -12.96 -8.85
N GLN A 150 -12.37 -12.32 -7.69
CA GLN A 150 -13.57 -12.23 -6.84
C GLN A 150 -14.64 -11.29 -7.43
N LEU A 151 -14.24 -10.13 -7.93
CA LEU A 151 -15.15 -9.05 -8.35
C LEU A 151 -15.30 -8.94 -9.88
N GLY A 152 -14.47 -9.66 -10.63
CA GLY A 152 -14.20 -9.35 -12.03
C GLY A 152 -13.37 -8.07 -12.19
N LEU A 153 -12.87 -7.84 -13.41
CA LEU A 153 -12.07 -6.65 -13.72
C LEU A 153 -12.88 -5.36 -13.50
N ALA A 154 -14.11 -5.31 -14.03
CA ALA A 154 -14.98 -4.15 -13.89
C ALA A 154 -15.33 -3.85 -12.41
N GLY A 155 -15.62 -4.87 -11.60
CA GLY A 155 -15.90 -4.68 -10.17
C GLY A 155 -14.68 -4.20 -9.40
N PHE A 156 -13.49 -4.72 -9.72
CA PHE A 156 -12.24 -4.22 -9.17
C PHE A 156 -11.97 -2.75 -9.53
N ASP A 157 -12.20 -2.37 -10.79
CA ASP A 157 -12.03 -0.99 -11.24
C ASP A 157 -13.01 -0.04 -10.53
N GLN A 158 -14.27 -0.46 -10.34
CA GLN A 158 -15.26 0.30 -9.56
C GLN A 158 -14.85 0.42 -8.09
N LEU A 159 -14.31 -0.63 -7.47
CA LEU A 159 -13.76 -0.57 -6.13
C LEU A 159 -12.60 0.43 -6.04
N GLN A 160 -11.70 0.43 -7.02
CA GLN A 160 -10.61 1.39 -7.10
C GLN A 160 -11.12 2.82 -7.23
N VAL A 161 -12.11 3.08 -8.09
CA VAL A 161 -12.77 4.39 -8.20
C VAL A 161 -13.37 4.83 -6.86
N ARG A 162 -14.14 3.97 -6.18
CA ARG A 162 -14.72 4.27 -4.85
C ARG A 162 -13.63 4.60 -3.83
N SER A 163 -12.52 3.87 -3.82
CA SER A 163 -11.38 4.09 -2.90
C SER A 163 -10.71 5.46 -3.06
N ASN A 164 -10.89 6.12 -4.21
CA ASN A 164 -10.34 7.43 -4.50
C ASN A 164 -11.34 8.56 -4.29
N ARG A 165 -12.61 8.24 -3.99
CA ARG A 165 -13.60 9.24 -3.62
C ARG A 165 -13.36 9.76 -2.21
N TYR A 166 -13.59 11.05 -2.02
CA TYR A 166 -13.66 11.63 -0.69
C TYR A 166 -14.92 11.15 0.04
N LYS A 167 -14.78 10.76 1.31
CA LYS A 167 -15.89 10.51 2.22
C LYS A 167 -15.59 11.17 3.55
N LYS A 168 -16.50 12.02 4.02
CA LYS A 168 -16.42 12.58 5.37
C LYS A 168 -16.62 11.44 6.38
N LYS A 169 -15.76 11.38 7.39
CA LYS A 169 -15.85 10.41 8.47
C LYS A 169 -17.15 10.62 9.25
N ASP A 170 -18.03 9.62 9.21
CA ASP A 170 -19.24 9.52 10.03
C ASP A 170 -19.30 8.13 10.65
N ARG A 171 -18.99 8.03 11.95
CA ARG A 171 -18.94 6.76 12.67
C ARG A 171 -20.29 6.28 13.16
N LYS A 172 -21.23 7.19 13.41
CA LYS A 172 -22.59 6.80 13.81
C LYS A 172 -23.29 6.10 12.66
N MET A 173 -23.21 6.70 11.46
CA MET A 173 -23.74 6.08 10.26
C MET A 173 -23.02 4.76 9.93
N ALA A 174 -21.68 4.73 10.04
CA ALA A 174 -20.93 3.49 9.81
C ALA A 174 -21.33 2.36 10.77
N LEU A 175 -21.60 2.67 12.04
CA LEU A 175 -22.04 1.70 13.02
C LEU A 175 -23.44 1.15 12.71
N ILE A 176 -24.38 2.01 12.29
CA ILE A 176 -25.73 1.59 11.88
C ILE A 176 -25.63 0.63 10.69
N ILE A 177 -24.87 0.99 9.65
CA ILE A 177 -24.67 0.14 8.47
C ILE A 177 -24.01 -1.19 8.87
N ALA A 178 -23.00 -1.17 9.75
CA ALA A 178 -22.33 -2.38 10.19
C ALA A 178 -23.26 -3.32 10.97
N LYS A 179 -24.19 -2.77 11.77
CA LYS A 179 -25.20 -3.55 12.48
C LYS A 179 -26.21 -4.18 11.53
N GLU A 180 -26.68 -3.41 10.55
CA GLU A 180 -27.59 -3.91 9.51
C GLU A 180 -26.97 -5.10 8.74
N LEU A 181 -25.72 -4.93 8.29
CA LEU A 181 -24.99 -6.00 7.60
C LEU A 181 -24.84 -7.26 8.46
N LEU A 182 -24.66 -7.11 9.78
CA LEU A 182 -24.50 -8.25 10.68
C LEU A 182 -25.83 -8.97 10.97
N SER A 183 -26.98 -8.31 10.75
CA SER A 183 -28.30 -8.92 10.91
C SER A 183 -28.81 -9.65 9.67
N GLU A 184 -28.17 -9.46 8.51
CA GLU A 184 -28.42 -10.22 7.27
C GLU A 184 -27.92 -11.68 7.37
#